data_AF-A0A933I710-F1
#
_entry.id   AF-A0A933I710-F1
#
_cell.length_a   1.000
_cell.length_b   1.000
_cell.length_c   1.000
_cell.angle_alpha   90.00
_cell.angle_beta   90.00
_cell.angle_gamma   90.00
#
_symmetry.space_group_name_H-M   'P 1'
#
loop_
_entity.id
_entity.type
_entity.pdbx_description
1 polymer ?
#
loop_
_entity_poly.entity_id
_entity_poly.type
_entity_poly.pdbx_seq_one_letter_code
_entity_poly.pdbx_strand_id
1 'polypeptide(L)'
;MAYLTYAQQSAFAHIVVQLMKDNQTQLKEAGFDAAKKIASLETFVKQAVEDDVRQEQLKSELAKATDKAVKSLDTTYKQASSLVDAMVGVIGKDTPLAKRMRQLRDQMQLEARRGKRQPK
;
A
#
# COMPACT_ATOMS: atom_id res chain seq x y z
N MET A 1 26.89 -0.55 -2.31
CA MET A 1 26.51 0.81 -1.87
C MET A 1 25.42 0.65 -0.83
N ALA A 2 25.63 1.08 0.42
CA ALA A 2 24.56 1.06 1.40
C ALA A 2 23.52 2.11 1.02
N TYR A 3 22.25 1.72 0.90
CA TYR A 3 21.16 2.67 0.65
C TYR A 3 20.83 3.39 1.94
N LEU A 4 20.97 4.72 1.94
CA LEU A 4 20.55 5.55 3.06
C LEU A 4 19.03 5.52 3.17
N THR A 5 18.52 5.37 4.38
CA THR A 5 17.09 5.52 4.68
C THR A 5 16.63 6.96 4.42
N TYR A 6 15.33 7.15 4.23
CA TYR A 6 14.72 8.47 4.06
C TYR A 6 15.15 9.45 5.18
N ALA A 7 15.10 9.00 6.44
CA ALA A 7 15.52 9.78 7.59
C ALA A 7 17.00 10.18 7.53
N GLN A 8 17.88 9.27 7.08
CA GLN A 8 19.31 9.57 6.92
C GLN A 8 19.58 10.57 5.80
N GLN A 9 18.86 10.47 4.68
CA GLN A 9 18.97 11.42 3.56
C GLN A 9 18.49 12.83 3.97
N SER A 10 17.36 12.90 4.68
CA SER A 10 16.83 14.17 5.21
C SER A 10 17.75 14.78 6.27
N ALA A 11 18.25 13.98 7.21
CA ALA A 11 19.21 14.43 8.23
C ALA A 11 20.50 14.97 7.61
N PHE A 12 21.02 14.31 6.57
CA PHE A 12 22.18 14.79 5.84
C PHE A 12 21.93 16.16 5.21
N ALA A 13 20.79 16.36 4.54
CA ALA A 13 20.45 17.65 3.94
C ALA A 13 20.36 18.77 5.00
N HIS A 14 19.76 18.50 6.16
CA HIS A 14 19.71 19.44 7.28
C HIS A 14 21.10 19.80 7.83
N ILE A 15 21.98 18.80 8.00
CA ILE A 15 23.36 19.02 8.45
C ILE A 15 24.12 19.90 7.45
N VAL A 16 23.96 19.64 6.15
CA VAL A 16 24.60 20.45 5.09
C VAL A 16 24.09 21.89 5.12
N VAL A 17 22.77 22.11 5.23
CA VAL A 17 22.21 23.46 5.37
C VAL A 17 22.80 24.18 6.58
N GLN A 18 22.85 23.50 7.73
CA GLN A 18 23.38 24.07 8.96
C GLN A 18 24.86 24.46 8.81
N LEU A 19 25.67 23.56 8.25
CA LEU A 19 27.09 23.81 7.99
C LEU A 19 27.30 24.98 7.04
N MET A 20 26.47 25.12 6.00
CA MET A 20 26.52 26.26 5.08
C MET A 20 26.10 27.59 5.73
N LYS A 21 25.18 27.55 6.69
CA LYS A 21 24.77 28.73 7.48
C LYS A 21 25.87 29.15 8.46
N ASP A 22 26.43 28.19 9.19
CA ASP A 22 27.44 28.44 10.22
C ASP A 22 28.75 28.97 9.62
N ASN A 23 29.06 28.60 8.37
CA ASN A 23 30.30 28.98 7.67
C ASN A 23 30.09 30.00 6.55
N GLN A 24 28.98 30.77 6.59
CA GLN A 24 28.58 31.63 5.48
C GLN A 24 29.63 32.71 5.15
N THR A 25 30.34 33.25 6.15
CA THR A 25 31.40 34.25 5.95
C THR A 25 32.60 33.66 5.20
N GLN A 26 33.11 32.51 5.64
CA GLN A 26 34.23 31.83 4.99
C GLN A 26 33.88 31.41 3.56
N LEU A 27 32.65 30.95 3.33
CA LEU A 27 32.16 30.61 1.99
C LEU A 27 32.11 31.84 1.08
N LYS A 28 31.63 32.99 1.59
CA LYS A 28 31.62 34.25 0.82
C LYS A 28 33.03 34.75 0.51
N GLU A 29 33.95 34.67 1.46
CA GLU A 29 35.37 35.03 1.25
C GLU A 29 36.03 34.15 0.18
N ALA A 30 35.64 32.88 0.10
CA ALA A 30 36.04 31.95 -0.96
C ALA A 30 35.29 32.16 -2.31
N GLY A 31 34.44 33.19 -2.41
CA GLY A 31 33.68 33.52 -3.63
C GLY A 31 32.40 32.71 -3.83
N PHE A 32 31.91 32.00 -2.81
CA PHE A 32 30.69 31.20 -2.87
C PHE A 32 29.55 31.83 -2.06
N ASP A 33 28.51 32.30 -2.75
CA ASP A 33 27.27 32.74 -2.09
C ASP A 33 26.30 31.56 -1.88
N ALA A 34 26.31 31.04 -0.66
CA ALA A 34 25.49 29.91 -0.23
C ALA A 34 23.99 30.23 -0.10
N ALA A 35 23.58 31.51 -0.08
CA ALA A 35 22.22 31.90 0.32
C ALA A 35 21.12 31.26 -0.54
N LYS A 36 21.29 31.30 -1.87
CA LYS A 36 20.31 30.70 -2.81
C LYS A 36 20.26 29.18 -2.69
N LYS A 37 21.40 28.53 -2.45
CA LYS A 37 21.49 27.08 -2.34
C LYS A 37 20.89 26.57 -1.04
N ILE A 38 21.10 27.27 0.07
CA ILE A 38 20.43 27.01 1.35
C ILE A 38 18.91 27.08 1.16
N ALA A 39 18.40 28.17 0.57
CA ALA A 39 16.97 28.34 0.35
C ALA A 39 16.37 27.23 -0.53
N SER A 40 17.06 26.84 -1.62
CA SER A 40 16.62 25.72 -2.45
C SER A 40 16.59 24.39 -1.68
N LEU A 41 17.65 24.10 -0.91
CA LEU A 41 17.77 22.84 -0.19
C LEU A 41 16.71 22.73 0.91
N GLU A 42 16.41 23.81 1.63
CA GLU A 42 15.31 23.86 2.59
C GLU A 42 13.95 23.63 1.95
N THR A 43 13.70 24.20 0.77
CA THR A 43 12.46 23.93 0.01
C THR A 43 12.36 22.46 -0.39
N PHE A 44 13.43 21.86 -0.91
CA PHE A 44 13.42 20.46 -1.30
C PHE A 44 13.22 19.51 -0.11
N VAL A 45 13.83 19.82 1.04
CA VAL A 45 13.61 19.03 2.25
C VAL A 45 12.16 19.11 2.72
N LYS A 46 11.54 20.29 2.68
CA LYS A 46 10.11 20.43 3.01
C LYS A 46 9.23 19.62 2.06
N GLN A 47 9.46 19.73 0.74
CA GLN A 47 8.72 18.95 -0.25
C GLN A 47 8.88 17.44 -0.03
N ALA A 48 10.10 16.98 0.23
CA ALA A 48 10.35 15.58 0.52
C ALA A 48 9.57 15.10 1.75
N VAL A 49 9.43 15.92 2.80
CA VAL A 49 8.66 15.58 4.01
C VAL A 49 7.16 15.52 3.71
N GLU A 50 6.64 16.48 2.94
CA GLU A 50 5.24 16.47 2.51
C GLU A 50 4.92 15.22 1.66
N ASP A 51 5.82 14.84 0.76
CA ASP A 51 5.66 13.65 -0.08
C ASP A 51 5.71 12.35 0.74
N ASP A 52 6.58 12.25 1.76
CA ASP A 52 6.66 11.09 2.65
C ASP A 52 5.39 10.95 3.51
N VAL A 53 4.90 12.05 4.08
CA VAL A 53 3.63 12.10 4.80
C VAL A 53 2.48 11.65 3.90
N ARG A 54 2.45 12.14 2.65
CA ARG A 54 1.45 11.74 1.66
C ARG A 54 1.56 10.27 1.29
N GLN A 55 2.78 9.74 1.14
CA GLN A 55 2.99 8.32 0.89
C GLN A 55 2.38 7.48 2.02
N GLU A 56 2.56 7.88 3.27
CA GLU A 56 2.08 7.12 4.41
C GLU A 56 0.56 7.20 4.59
N GLN A 57 -0.03 8.34 4.26
CA GLN A 57 -1.48 8.46 4.12
C GLN A 57 -2.02 7.51 3.05
N LEU A 58 -1.39 7.46 1.87
CA LEU A 58 -1.81 6.57 0.79
C LEU A 58 -1.66 5.08 1.16
N LYS A 59 -0.61 4.69 1.89
CA LYS A 59 -0.48 3.32 2.41
C LYS A 59 -1.62 2.97 3.38
N SER A 60 -1.98 3.90 4.26
CA SER A 60 -3.12 3.73 5.17
C SER A 60 -4.45 3.61 4.42
N GLU A 61 -4.67 4.45 3.42
CA GLU A 61 -5.87 4.39 2.56
C GLU A 61 -5.95 3.09 1.78
N LEU A 62 -4.83 2.65 1.20
CA LEU A 62 -4.74 1.37 0.48
C LEU A 62 -5.06 0.19 1.40
N ALA A 63 -4.56 0.20 2.63
CA ALA A 63 -4.86 -0.85 3.61
C ALA A 63 -6.36 -0.90 3.93
N LYS A 64 -7.00 0.25 4.16
CA LYS A 64 -8.45 0.36 4.38
C LYS A 64 -9.25 -0.09 3.17
N ALA A 65 -8.86 0.32 1.96
CA ALA A 65 -9.51 -0.08 0.72
C ALA A 65 -9.39 -1.59 0.49
N THR A 66 -8.24 -2.17 0.80
CA THR A 66 -7.99 -3.62 0.72
C THR A 66 -8.89 -4.38 1.68
N ASP A 67 -8.96 -3.98 2.95
CA ASP A 67 -9.84 -4.60 3.94
C ASP A 67 -11.31 -4.53 3.51
N LYS A 68 -11.76 -3.37 3.01
CA LYS A 68 -13.11 -3.19 2.47
C LYS A 68 -13.38 -4.11 1.29
N ALA A 69 -12.43 -4.23 0.34
CA ALA A 69 -12.57 -5.11 -0.82
C ALA A 69 -12.67 -6.58 -0.40
N VAL A 70 -11.83 -7.03 0.54
CA VAL A 70 -11.86 -8.40 1.07
C VAL A 70 -13.20 -8.68 1.77
N LYS A 71 -13.67 -7.78 2.64
CA LYS A 71 -14.98 -7.91 3.31
C LYS A 71 -16.15 -7.94 2.33
N SER A 72 -16.09 -7.11 1.29
CA SER A 72 -17.10 -7.08 0.23
C SER A 72 -17.15 -8.41 -0.51
N LEU A 73 -15.99 -8.96 -0.89
CA LEU A 73 -15.91 -10.26 -1.56
C LEU A 73 -16.42 -11.40 -0.68
N ASP A 74 -16.05 -11.42 0.61
CA ASP A 74 -16.55 -12.41 1.57
C ASP A 74 -18.08 -12.34 1.69
N THR A 75 -18.63 -11.12 1.77
CA THR A 75 -20.08 -10.89 1.81
C THR A 75 -20.76 -11.39 0.53
N THR A 76 -20.20 -11.08 -0.64
CA THR A 76 -20.72 -11.56 -1.92
C THR A 76 -20.69 -13.09 -2.01
N TYR A 77 -19.60 -13.73 -1.57
CA TYR A 77 -19.52 -15.20 -1.55
C TYR A 77 -20.55 -15.82 -0.61
N LYS A 78 -20.72 -15.26 0.60
CA LYS A 78 -21.74 -15.71 1.57
C LYS A 78 -23.14 -15.58 0.99
N GLN A 79 -23.46 -14.45 0.36
CA GLN A 79 -24.76 -14.26 -0.30
C GLN A 79 -24.99 -15.26 -1.44
N ALA A 80 -23.98 -15.49 -2.28
CA ALA A 80 -24.06 -16.49 -3.34
C ALA A 80 -24.27 -17.91 -2.79
N SER A 81 -23.59 -18.28 -1.71
CA SER A 81 -23.77 -19.57 -1.05
C SER A 81 -25.18 -19.71 -0.46
N SER A 82 -25.68 -18.69 0.23
CA SER A 82 -27.04 -18.69 0.79
C SER A 82 -28.09 -18.80 -0.32
N LEU A 83 -27.88 -18.16 -1.47
CA LEU A 83 -28.77 -18.28 -2.62
C LEU A 83 -28.75 -19.70 -3.19
N VAL A 84 -27.58 -20.35 -3.28
CA VAL A 84 -27.48 -21.76 -3.67
C VAL A 84 -28.30 -22.64 -2.72
N ASP A 85 -28.20 -22.45 -1.41
CA ASP A 85 -28.97 -23.23 -0.44
C ASP A 85 -30.48 -22.99 -0.58
N ALA A 86 -30.89 -21.73 -0.82
CA ALA A 86 -32.29 -21.38 -1.07
C ALA A 86 -32.83 -22.03 -2.36
N MET A 87 -32.09 -21.94 -3.47
CA MET A 87 -32.47 -22.55 -4.74
C MET A 87 -32.62 -24.07 -4.61
N VAL A 88 -31.68 -24.72 -3.91
CA VAL A 88 -31.71 -26.15 -3.62
C VAL A 88 -32.92 -26.53 -2.76
N GLY A 89 -33.30 -25.69 -1.80
CA GLY A 89 -34.50 -25.86 -1.00
C GLY A 89 -35.78 -25.86 -1.83
N VAL A 90 -35.87 -25.00 -2.85
CA VAL A 90 -37.03 -24.87 -3.74
C VAL A 90 -37.12 -26.01 -4.75
N ILE A 91 -36.02 -26.35 -5.43
CA ILE A 91 -36.03 -27.34 -6.52
C ILE A 91 -35.98 -28.80 -6.03
N GLY A 92 -35.69 -29.03 -4.75
CA GLY A 92 -35.52 -30.35 -4.18
C GLY A 92 -34.07 -30.85 -4.23
N LYS A 93 -33.66 -31.50 -3.13
CA LYS A 93 -32.25 -31.84 -2.83
C LYS A 93 -31.62 -32.85 -3.78
N ASP A 94 -32.42 -33.69 -4.43
CA ASP A 94 -31.95 -34.82 -5.24
C ASP A 94 -31.88 -34.53 -6.74
N THR A 95 -32.27 -33.33 -7.16
CA THR A 95 -32.23 -32.93 -8.56
C THR A 95 -30.78 -32.86 -9.08
N PRO A 96 -30.54 -33.17 -10.36
CA PRO A 96 -29.22 -33.00 -10.99
C PRO A 96 -28.68 -31.57 -10.84
N LEU A 97 -29.57 -30.57 -10.90
CA LEU A 97 -29.22 -29.17 -10.74
C LEU A 97 -28.77 -28.84 -9.31
N ALA A 98 -29.48 -29.33 -8.28
CA ALA A 98 -29.08 -29.14 -6.88
C ALA A 98 -27.71 -29.77 -6.58
N LYS A 99 -27.44 -30.97 -7.11
CA LYS A 99 -26.15 -31.65 -6.97
C LYS A 99 -25.02 -30.84 -7.62
N ARG A 100 -25.25 -30.29 -8.83
CA ARG A 100 -24.26 -29.48 -9.54
C ARG A 100 -23.94 -28.16 -8.82
N MET A 101 -24.95 -27.47 -8.27
CA MET A 101 -24.76 -26.22 -7.53
C MET A 101 -23.95 -26.42 -6.24
N ARG A 102 -24.23 -27.48 -5.47
CA ARG A 102 -23.43 -27.83 -4.28
C ARG A 102 -22.00 -28.21 -4.65
N GLN A 103 -21.84 -29.02 -5.69
CA GLN A 103 -20.52 -29.43 -6.16
C GLN A 103 -19.65 -28.23 -6.58
N LEU A 104 -20.24 -27.22 -7.22
CA LEU A 104 -19.52 -25.99 -7.57
C LEU A 104 -19.00 -25.25 -6.32
N ARG A 105 -19.83 -25.13 -5.28
CA ARG A 105 -19.40 -24.54 -3.99
C ARG A 105 -18.28 -25.36 -3.34
N ASP A 106 -18.43 -26.67 -3.30
CA ASP A 106 -17.47 -27.58 -2.67
C ASP A 106 -16.12 -27.58 -3.41
N GLN A 107 -16.14 -27.52 -4.75
CA GLN A 107 -14.94 -27.38 -5.57
C GLN A 107 -14.17 -26.10 -5.23
N MET A 108 -14.85 -24.96 -5.13
CA MET A 108 -14.23 -23.69 -4.75
C MET A 108 -13.59 -23.75 -3.36
N GLN A 109 -14.23 -24.41 -2.39
CA GLN A 109 -13.68 -24.60 -1.05
C GLN A 109 -12.48 -25.56 -1.03
N LEU A 110 -12.52 -26.62 -1.84
CA LEU A 110 -11.41 -27.56 -2.00
C LEU A 110 -10.20 -26.90 -2.66
N GLU A 111 -10.42 -26.05 -3.67
CA GLU A 111 -9.36 -25.26 -4.29
C GLU A 111 -8.72 -24.30 -3.29
N ALA A 112 -9.50 -23.64 -2.43
CA ALA A 112 -8.96 -22.82 -1.36
C ALA A 112 -8.10 -23.62 -0.36
N ARG A 113 -8.49 -24.85 -0.02
CA ARG A 113 -7.74 -25.75 0.88
C ARG A 113 -6.45 -26.30 0.26
N ARG A 114 -6.36 -26.36 -1.07
CA ARG A 114 -5.16 -26.84 -1.79
C ARG A 114 -4.02 -25.81 -1.80
N GLY A 115 -4.24 -24.59 -1.32
CA GLY A 115 -3.25 -23.53 -1.28
C GLY A 115 -2.99 -22.90 -2.66
N LYS A 116 -2.30 -21.76 -2.68
CA LYS A 116 -1.98 -21.03 -3.93
C LYS A 116 -1.31 -21.98 -4.92
N ARG A 117 -1.95 -22.20 -6.08
CA ARG A 117 -1.24 -22.75 -7.24
C ARG A 117 -0.08 -21.80 -7.54
N GLN A 118 1.15 -22.26 -7.35
CA GLN A 118 2.32 -21.52 -7.82
C GLN A 118 2.13 -21.26 -9.31
N PRO A 119 2.23 -20.01 -9.78
CA PRO A 119 2.27 -19.75 -11.21
C PRO A 119 3.48 -20.48 -11.80
N LYS A 120 3.26 -21.26 -12.86
CA LYS A 120 4.33 -21.80 -13.70
C LYS A 120 4.97 -20.67 -14.50
#